data_AF-G1NRJ0-F1
#
_entry.id   AF-G1NRJ0-F1
#
_cell.length_a   1.000
_cell.length_b   1.000
_cell.length_c   1.000
_cell.angle_alpha   90.00
_cell.angle_beta   90.00
_cell.angle_gamma   90.00
#
_symmetry.space_group_name_H-M   'P 1'
#
loop_
_entity.id
_entity.type
_entity.pdbx_description
1 polymer ?
#
loop_
_entity_poly.entity_id
_entity_poly.type
_entity_poly.pdbx_seq_one_letter_code
_entity_poly.pdbx_strand_id
1 'polypeptide(L)' 'MSGRGKGGKGLGKGGAKRHRKVLRDNIQGITKPAIRRLARRGGVKRISGLIYEETRGVLKVFLENVIRDAVTYTEHA' A
#
# COMPACT_ATOMS: atom_id res chain seq x y z
N MET A 1 46.61 35.95 7.17
CA MET A 1 45.63 34.87 7.42
C MET A 1 44.57 34.93 6.33
N SER A 2 44.63 34.06 5.32
CA SER A 2 43.63 34.04 4.23
C SER A 2 42.45 33.15 4.65
N GLY A 3 41.25 33.75 4.71
CA GLY A 3 40.02 33.08 5.10
C GLY A 3 39.60 32.02 4.08
N ARG A 4 39.67 30.75 4.48
CA ARG A 4 39.16 29.62 3.70
C ARG A 4 37.68 29.41 4.04
N GLY A 5 36.80 30.16 3.38
CA GLY A 5 35.35 29.91 3.45
C GLY A 5 35.02 28.51 2.91
N LYS A 6 34.14 27.77 3.60
CA LYS A 6 33.56 26.53 3.09
C LYS A 6 32.67 26.87 1.89
N GLY A 7 33.21 26.73 0.69
CA GLY A 7 32.43 26.78 -0.55
C GLY A 7 31.44 25.62 -0.58
N GLY A 8 30.20 25.90 -0.21
CA GLY A 8 29.07 25.05 -0.54
C GLY A 8 28.94 24.98 -2.06
N LYS A 9 29.19 23.81 -2.62
CA LYS A 9 28.83 23.44 -4.00
C LYS A 9 28.15 22.08 -3.84
N GLY A 10 26.83 22.02 -3.81
CA GLY A 10 25.93 22.46 -4.86
C GLY A 10 25.25 21.19 -5.34
N LEU A 11 24.03 20.96 -4.85
CA LEU A 11 23.19 19.84 -5.26
C LEU A 11 23.04 19.89 -6.77
N GLY A 12 23.55 18.86 -7.45
CA GLY A 12 23.53 18.80 -8.91
C GLY A 12 23.57 17.37 -9.44
N LYS A 13 23.05 16.39 -8.70
CA LYS A 13 22.64 15.13 -9.32
C LYS A 13 21.16 15.26 -9.65
N GLY A 14 20.88 15.62 -10.90
CA GLY A 14 19.54 15.56 -11.48
C GLY A 14 18.91 14.22 -11.09
N GLY A 15 17.68 14.28 -10.58
CA GLY A 15 17.03 13.16 -9.91
C GLY A 15 17.14 11.90 -10.75
N ALA A 16 17.86 10.90 -10.24
CA ALA A 16 17.86 9.57 -10.81
C ALA A 16 16.40 9.17 -11.03
N LYS A 17 16.04 8.80 -12.28
CA LYS A 17 14.69 8.28 -12.58
C LYS A 17 14.42 7.16 -11.58
N ARG A 18 13.50 7.40 -10.66
CA ARG A 18 13.11 6.40 -9.68
C ARG A 18 12.42 5.29 -10.46
N HIS A 19 13.08 4.14 -10.57
CA HIS A 19 12.44 2.95 -11.07
C HIS A 19 11.25 2.65 -10.15
N ARG A 20 10.04 2.62 -10.72
CA ARG A 20 8.84 2.26 -9.98
C ARG A 20 9.02 0.84 -9.43
N LYS A 21 8.86 0.68 -8.11
CA LYS A 21 8.88 -0.64 -7.49
C LYS A 21 7.77 -1.49 -8.09
N VAL A 22 8.11 -2.69 -8.56
CA VAL A 22 7.10 -3.66 -8.99
C VAL A 22 6.38 -4.16 -7.75
N LEU A 23 5.08 -3.91 -7.65
CA LEU A 23 4.24 -4.42 -6.56
C LEU A 23 3.78 -5.82 -6.93
N ARG A 24 4.00 -6.79 -6.05
CA ARG A 24 3.50 -8.17 -6.16
C ARG A 24 3.05 -8.65 -4.78
N ASP A 25 1.95 -9.39 -4.74
CA ASP A 25 1.45 -10.15 -3.58
C ASP A 25 1.30 -9.38 -2.26
N ASN A 26 0.89 -8.11 -2.35
CA ASN A 26 0.65 -7.25 -1.18
C ASN A 26 -0.52 -7.73 -0.31
N ILE A 27 -1.30 -8.71 -0.75
CA ILE A 27 -2.49 -9.20 -0.03
C ILE A 27 -2.13 -9.76 1.35
N GLN A 28 -0.92 -10.30 1.51
CA GLN A 28 -0.41 -10.77 2.81
C GLN A 28 -0.09 -9.63 3.78
N GLY A 29 0.04 -8.40 3.27
CA GLY A 29 0.10 -7.17 4.08
C GLY A 29 -1.17 -6.94 4.91
N ILE A 30 -2.30 -7.56 4.52
CA ILE A 30 -3.47 -7.68 5.38
C ILE A 30 -3.22 -8.82 6.37
N THR A 31 -2.62 -8.46 7.50
CA THR A 31 -2.13 -9.43 8.48
C THR A 31 -3.25 -10.07 9.31
N LYS A 32 -3.03 -11.30 9.83
CA LYS A 32 -4.01 -11.99 10.70
C LYS A 32 -4.48 -11.15 11.90
N PRO A 33 -3.62 -10.36 12.58
CA PRO A 33 -4.08 -9.44 13.63
C PRO A 33 -5.04 -8.36 13.13
N ALA A 34 -4.84 -7.82 11.92
CA ALA A 34 -5.77 -6.85 11.33
C ALA A 34 -7.15 -7.46 11.07
N ILE A 35 -7.19 -8.66 10.49
CA ILE A 35 -8.44 -9.41 10.26
C ILE A 35 -9.14 -9.70 11.59
N ARG A 36 -8.38 -10.11 12.63
CA ARG A 36 -8.94 -10.27 13.98
C ARG A 36 -9.57 -8.99 14.51
N ARG A 37 -8.89 -7.84 14.41
CA ARG A 37 -9.44 -6.55 14.88
C ARG A 37 -10.77 -6.20 14.20
N LEU A 38 -10.87 -6.41 12.88
CA LEU A 38 -12.12 -6.20 12.14
C LEU A 38 -13.22 -7.16 12.59
N ALA A 39 -12.92 -8.46 12.68
CA ALA A 39 -13.88 -9.46 13.13
C ALA A 39 -14.38 -9.17 14.57
N ARG A 40 -13.50 -8.75 15.48
CA ARG A 40 -13.89 -8.33 16.84
C ARG A 40 -14.81 -7.12 16.82
N ARG A 41 -14.54 -6.12 15.98
CA ARG A 41 -15.44 -4.97 15.80
C ARG A 41 -16.83 -5.41 15.32
N GLY A 42 -16.90 -6.44 14.48
CA GLY A 42 -18.15 -7.06 14.04
C GLY A 42 -18.80 -8.02 15.04
N GLY A 43 -18.32 -8.09 16.29
CA GLY A 43 -18.91 -8.97 17.31
C GLY A 43 -18.56 -10.45 17.19
N VAL A 44 -17.60 -10.83 16.33
CA VAL A 44 -17.22 -12.23 16.14
C VAL A 44 -16.47 -12.75 17.37
N LYS A 45 -16.95 -13.85 17.97
CA LYS A 45 -16.40 -14.45 19.21
C LYS A 45 -15.33 -15.53 18.97
N ARG A 46 -15.48 -16.37 17.95
CA ARG A 46 -14.48 -17.39 17.54
C ARG A 46 -14.28 -17.32 16.02
N ILE A 47 -13.06 -17.59 15.56
CA ILE A 47 -12.68 -17.46 14.15
C ILE A 47 -11.95 -18.73 13.73
N SER A 48 -12.39 -19.35 12.63
CA SER A 48 -11.72 -20.51 12.02
C SER A 48 -10.41 -20.09 11.34
N GLY A 49 -9.45 -21.00 11.25
CA GLY A 49 -8.17 -20.77 10.58
C GLY A 49 -8.29 -20.43 9.10
N LEU A 50 -9.32 -20.97 8.43
CA LEU A 50 -9.56 -20.75 6.99
C LEU A 50 -10.02 -19.33 6.68
N ILE A 51 -10.58 -18.61 7.65
CA ILE A 51 -11.14 -17.26 7.46
C ILE A 51 -10.08 -16.23 7.06
N TYR A 52 -8.80 -16.43 7.38
CA TYR A 52 -7.77 -15.44 7.03
C TYR A 52 -7.56 -15.32 5.52
N GLU A 53 -7.50 -16.44 4.81
CA GLU A 53 -7.37 -16.40 3.35
C GLU A 53 -8.70 -16.06 2.68
N GLU A 54 -9.82 -16.55 3.21
CA GLU A 54 -11.17 -16.20 2.71
C GLU A 54 -11.40 -14.68 2.75
N THR A 55 -11.11 -14.04 3.89
CA THR A 55 -11.26 -12.59 4.05
C THR A 55 -10.40 -11.81 3.06
N ARG A 56 -9.18 -12.31 2.77
CA ARG A 56 -8.31 -11.69 1.78
C ARG A 56 -8.84 -11.85 0.36
N GLY A 57 -9.39 -13.01 0.02
CA GLY A 57 -10.06 -13.25 -1.25
C GLY A 57 -11.22 -12.28 -1.49
N VAL A 58 -12.13 -12.18 -0.52
CA VAL A 58 -13.28 -11.26 -0.58
C VAL A 58 -12.82 -9.80 -0.71
N LEU A 59 -11.85 -9.37 0.10
CA LEU A 59 -11.33 -8.00 0.04
C LEU A 59 -10.70 -7.68 -1.32
N LYS A 60 -9.99 -8.64 -1.91
CA LYS A 60 -9.37 -8.47 -3.23
C LYS A 60 -10.45 -8.24 -4.30
N VAL A 61 -11.46 -9.10 -4.36
CA VAL A 61 -12.55 -8.97 -5.33
C VAL A 61 -13.30 -7.64 -5.14
N PHE A 62 -13.59 -7.28 -3.89
CA PHE A 62 -14.25 -6.01 -3.58
C PHE A 62 -13.45 -4.80 -4.12
N LEU A 63 -12.15 -4.74 -3.83
CA LEU A 63 -11.30 -3.64 -4.28
C LEU A 63 -11.09 -3.64 -5.79
N GLU A 64 -10.99 -4.79 -6.43
CA GLU A 64 -10.92 -4.88 -7.89
C GLU A 64 -12.14 -4.26 -8.56
N ASN A 65 -13.34 -4.51 -8.04
CA ASN A 65 -14.57 -3.93 -8.58
C ASN A 65 -14.64 -2.42 -8.35
N VAL A 66 -14.42 -1.96 -7.10
CA VAL A 66 -14.48 -0.53 -6.76
C VAL A 66 -13.43 0.28 -7.54
N ILE A 67 -12.19 -0.22 -7.62
CA ILE A 67 -11.12 0.49 -8.32
C ILE A 67 -11.36 0.50 -9.83
N ARG A 68 -11.89 -0.59 -10.41
CA ARG A 68 -12.24 -0.63 -11.83
C ARG A 68 -13.22 0.50 -12.17
N ASP A 69 -14.29 0.62 -11.40
CA ASP A 69 -15.31 1.65 -11.62
C ASP A 69 -14.72 3.05 -11.40
N ALA A 70 -13.95 3.24 -10.33
CA ALA A 70 -13.30 4.52 -10.04
C ALA A 70 -12.35 4.96 -11.16
N VAL A 71 -11.54 4.04 -11.70
CA VAL A 71 -10.65 4.32 -12.84
C VAL A 71 -11.47 4.72 -14.05
N THR A 72 -12.53 3.99 -14.38
CA THR A 72 -13.43 4.34 -15.49
C THR A 72 -14.00 5.75 -15.34
N TYR A 73 -14.49 6.13 -14.16
CA TYR A 73 -14.98 7.49 -13.94
C TYR A 73 -13.89 8.55 -14.05
N THR A 74 -12.67 8.28 -13.59
CA THR A 74 -11.56 9.24 -13.68
C THR A 74 -10.97 9.39 -15.07
N GLU A 75 -11.06 8.36 -15.92
CA GLU A 75 -10.56 8.41 -17.30
C GLU A 75 -11.53 9.14 -18.26
N HIS A 76 -12.82 9.19 -17.90
CA HIS A 76 -13.89 9.72 -18.76
C HIS A 76 -14.58 10.98 -18.20
N ALA A 77 -14.04 11.57 -17.13
CA ALA A 77 -14.43 12.89 -16.62
C ALA A 77 -13.54 13.99 -17.22
#